data_AF-A0A963R071-F1
#
_entry.id   AF-A0A963R071-F1
#
_cell.length_a   1.000
_cell.length_b   1.000
_cell.length_c   1.000
_cell.angle_alpha   90.00
_cell.angle_beta   90.00
_cell.angle_gamma   90.00
#
_symmetry.space_group_name_H-M   'P 1'
#
loop_
_entity.id
_entity.type
_entity.pdbx_description
1 polymer ?
#
loop_
_entity_poly.entity_id
_entity_poly.type
_entity_poly.pdbx_seq_one_letter_code
_entity_poly.pdbx_strand_id
1 'polypeptide(L)'
;MTENLRRVERSRAAGRRRRLAVATLVSLLALPPVAADAADLVVRLRAEPGSDFSRYRVRVDGEVVADARVSSKSWVEVRHPVAPARLARAEKIGVEHYYDTRSRQLHVDRISVDGRVIPAAAGVQDAGPQDGKLLRTGSKAGIFPWNGVLYFDLGDAGADVGRGEEPAAEPEPAAGPEPVVAEGPRTPVAKGGGGAYFRPPAPLAKLRVVQLSASGNQKVSGGGDEDLLLVSPPGVIDGQFRLEVNGFRGVYWIGA
;
A
#
# COMPACT_ATOMS: atom_id res chain seq x y z
N MET A 1 4.44 35.06 72.31
CA MET A 1 3.33 34.44 71.55
C MET A 1 2.58 35.55 70.81
N THR A 2 3.20 36.22 69.82
CA THR A 2 2.57 37.30 69.03
C THR A 2 3.50 37.79 67.90
N GLU A 3 3.99 36.91 67.01
CA GLU A 3 4.80 37.43 65.87
C GLU A 3 4.91 36.48 64.67
N ASN A 4 3.82 35.86 64.20
CA ASN A 4 3.88 35.07 62.95
C ASN A 4 2.65 35.19 62.03
N LEU A 5 1.77 36.18 62.25
CA LEU A 5 0.50 36.29 61.52
C LEU A 5 0.37 37.51 60.59
N ARG A 6 1.47 38.23 60.30
CA ARG A 6 1.43 39.39 59.36
C ARG A 6 2.10 39.14 58.00
N ARG A 7 2.56 37.92 57.71
CA ARG A 7 3.29 37.62 56.45
C ARG A 7 2.46 37.01 55.33
N VAL A 8 1.17 36.73 55.54
CA VAL A 8 0.34 36.02 54.55
C VAL A 8 -0.57 36.95 53.71
N GLU A 9 -0.82 38.19 54.13
CA GLU A 9 -1.83 39.04 53.45
C GLU A 9 -1.31 40.01 52.38
N ARG A 10 0.00 40.12 52.15
CA ARG A 10 0.51 41.07 51.12
C ARG A 10 0.74 40.50 49.73
N SER A 11 0.50 39.21 49.49
CA SER A 11 0.75 38.60 48.17
C SER A 11 -0.50 38.36 47.30
N ARG A 12 -1.67 38.91 47.67
CA ARG A 12 -2.92 38.75 46.89
C ARG A 12 -3.30 39.91 45.98
N ALA A 13 -2.48 40.97 45.88
CA ALA A 13 -2.85 42.19 45.14
C ALA A 13 -2.17 42.38 43.76
N ALA A 14 -1.41 41.40 43.25
CA ALA A 14 -0.68 41.54 41.97
C ALA A 14 -0.97 40.40 40.99
N GLY A 15 -2.25 40.18 40.67
CA GLY A 15 -2.69 39.14 39.73
C GLY A 15 -3.67 39.67 38.69
N ARG A 16 -3.37 40.81 38.05
CA ARG A 16 -4.16 41.29 36.91
C ARG A 16 -4.04 40.28 35.77
N ARG A 17 -5.16 39.60 35.54
CA ARG A 17 -5.49 38.74 34.40
C ARG A 17 -5.02 39.36 33.08
N ARG A 18 -3.86 38.96 32.58
CA ARG A 18 -3.60 38.96 31.14
C ARG A 18 -4.15 37.65 30.61
N ARG A 19 -5.38 37.70 30.07
CA ARG A 19 -5.89 36.65 29.20
C ARG A 19 -5.03 36.67 27.94
N LEU A 20 -3.94 35.91 27.95
CA LEU A 20 -3.28 35.49 26.72
C LEU A 20 -4.26 34.56 26.03
N ALA A 21 -4.93 35.08 25.00
CA ALA A 21 -5.54 34.24 23.98
C ALA A 21 -4.40 33.45 23.35
N VAL A 22 -4.22 32.21 23.81
CA VAL A 22 -3.42 31.22 23.10
C VAL A 22 -4.23 30.90 21.86
N ALA A 23 -3.98 31.64 20.79
CA ALA A 23 -4.43 31.26 19.47
C ALA A 23 -3.66 29.99 19.12
N THR A 24 -4.29 28.84 19.39
CA THR A 24 -3.83 27.56 18.88
C THR A 24 -3.87 27.67 17.38
N LEU A 25 -2.71 27.96 16.78
CA LEU A 25 -2.48 27.84 15.36
C LEU A 25 -2.59 26.34 15.07
N VAL A 26 -3.81 25.88 14.77
CA VAL A 26 -4.01 24.61 14.08
C VAL A 26 -3.49 24.88 12.68
N SER A 27 -2.18 24.69 12.50
CA SER A 27 -1.64 24.46 11.17
C SER A 27 -2.35 23.21 10.67
N LEU A 28 -3.41 23.41 9.88
CA LEU A 28 -3.84 22.43 8.90
C LEU A 28 -2.57 22.19 8.06
N LEU A 29 -1.79 21.18 8.44
CA LEU A 29 -0.84 20.55 7.54
C LEU A 29 -1.73 20.05 6.41
N ALA A 30 -1.86 20.89 5.37
CA ALA A 30 -2.33 20.45 4.09
C ALA A 30 -1.40 19.28 3.75
N LEU A 31 -1.94 18.07 3.85
CA LEU A 31 -1.27 16.90 3.32
C LEU A 31 -0.83 17.31 1.91
N PRO A 32 0.47 17.19 1.57
CA PRO A 32 0.91 17.53 0.23
C PRO A 32 -0.02 16.80 -0.73
N PRO A 33 -0.54 17.47 -1.77
CA PRO A 33 -1.39 16.81 -2.74
C PRO A 33 -0.65 15.54 -3.18
N VAL A 34 -1.29 14.39 -3.02
CA VAL A 34 -0.75 13.12 -3.50
C VAL A 34 -0.51 13.35 -4.98
N ALA A 35 0.77 13.51 -5.36
CA ALA A 35 1.16 13.83 -6.72
C ALA A 35 0.52 12.76 -7.61
N ALA A 36 -0.33 13.20 -8.53
CA ALA A 36 -1.10 12.34 -9.42
C ALA A 36 -0.21 11.53 -10.38
N ASP A 37 1.08 11.88 -10.47
CA ASP A 37 2.12 11.08 -11.10
C ASP A 37 2.87 10.28 -10.04
N ALA A 38 2.31 9.18 -9.56
CA ALA A 38 3.13 8.13 -8.94
C ALA A 38 3.35 7.07 -10.01
N ALA A 39 4.60 6.80 -10.37
CA ALA A 39 4.89 5.74 -11.31
C ALA A 39 4.56 4.39 -10.65
N ASP A 40 3.78 3.58 -11.33
CA ASP A 40 3.29 2.31 -10.81
C ASP A 40 4.38 1.24 -10.95
N LEU A 41 4.97 0.83 -9.82
CA LEU A 41 5.71 -0.42 -9.72
C LEU A 41 4.77 -1.51 -9.21
N VAL A 42 4.45 -2.48 -10.07
CA VAL A 42 3.59 -3.61 -9.73
C VAL A 42 4.41 -4.90 -9.76
N VAL A 43 4.35 -5.69 -8.70
CA VAL A 43 5.01 -7.00 -8.66
C VAL A 43 3.92 -8.08 -8.64
N ARG A 44 3.99 -9.05 -9.55
CA ARG A 44 3.11 -10.22 -9.54
C ARG A 44 3.84 -11.39 -8.90
N LEU A 45 3.36 -11.79 -7.73
CA LEU A 45 4.03 -12.79 -6.91
C LEU A 45 3.05 -13.67 -6.11
N ARG A 46 3.57 -14.75 -5.54
CA ARG A 46 2.89 -15.57 -4.54
C ARG A 46 3.90 -16.26 -3.62
N ALA A 47 3.47 -16.68 -2.44
CA ALA A 47 4.25 -17.63 -1.65
C ALA A 47 4.08 -19.07 -2.17
N GLU A 48 5.04 -19.94 -1.85
CA GLU A 48 4.91 -21.39 -2.01
C GLU A 48 3.66 -21.90 -1.28
N PRO A 49 2.86 -22.82 -1.88
CA PRO A 49 1.78 -23.50 -1.17
C PRO A 49 2.20 -24.04 0.21
N GLY A 50 1.49 -23.62 1.26
CA GLY A 50 1.82 -24.00 2.65
C GLY A 50 2.81 -23.07 3.35
N SER A 51 3.34 -22.06 2.64
CA SER A 51 4.16 -20.97 3.17
C SER A 51 3.33 -19.69 3.30
N ASP A 52 2.32 -19.70 4.17
CA ASP A 52 1.59 -18.48 4.44
C ASP A 52 2.51 -17.42 5.08
N PHE A 53 2.38 -16.18 4.61
CA PHE A 53 3.08 -14.99 5.11
C PHE A 53 4.57 -14.90 4.75
N SER A 54 4.97 -15.29 3.54
CA SER A 54 6.29 -14.94 3.02
C SER A 54 6.46 -13.41 2.99
N ARG A 55 7.57 -12.93 3.54
CA ARG A 55 7.94 -11.51 3.54
C ARG A 55 8.89 -11.22 2.40
N TYR A 56 8.68 -10.12 1.73
CA TYR A 56 9.57 -9.67 0.67
C TYR A 56 9.80 -8.18 0.75
N ARG A 57 10.94 -7.75 0.21
CA ARG A 57 11.28 -6.36 0.01
C ARG A 57 11.39 -6.07 -1.47
N VAL A 58 11.02 -4.86 -1.84
CA VAL A 58 11.32 -4.32 -3.15
C VAL A 58 12.45 -3.33 -3.00
N ARG A 59 13.46 -3.47 -3.84
CA ARG A 59 14.64 -2.61 -3.89
C ARG A 59 14.70 -1.90 -5.22
N VAL A 60 15.12 -0.65 -5.22
CA VAL A 60 15.45 0.13 -6.41
C VAL A 60 16.89 0.58 -6.26
N ASP A 61 17.76 0.10 -7.14
CA ASP A 61 19.22 0.29 -7.09
C ASP A 61 19.83 -0.08 -5.73
N GLY A 62 19.34 -1.18 -5.15
CA GLY A 62 19.85 -1.74 -3.89
C GLY A 62 19.21 -1.17 -2.62
N GLU A 63 18.56 -0.01 -2.68
CA GLU A 63 17.84 0.58 -1.54
C GLU A 63 16.40 0.05 -1.46
N VAL A 64 15.95 -0.28 -0.25
CA VAL A 64 14.61 -0.81 0.02
C VAL A 64 13.56 0.30 -0.11
N VAL A 65 12.63 0.14 -1.05
CA VAL A 65 11.51 1.06 -1.26
C VAL A 65 10.18 0.53 -0.74
N ALA A 66 10.05 -0.78 -0.56
CA ALA A 66 8.87 -1.39 0.02
C ALA A 66 9.19 -2.66 0.82
N ASP A 67 8.36 -2.94 1.81
CA ASP A 67 8.40 -4.14 2.63
C ASP A 67 6.96 -4.67 2.80
N ALA A 68 6.73 -5.91 2.38
CA ALA A 68 5.38 -6.46 2.28
C ALA A 68 5.32 -7.96 2.54
N ARG A 69 4.09 -8.49 2.60
CA ARG A 69 3.80 -9.91 2.79
C ARG A 69 2.91 -10.42 1.67
N VAL A 70 3.06 -11.69 1.35
CA VAL A 70 2.21 -12.39 0.38
C VAL A 70 1.72 -13.73 0.95
N SER A 71 0.52 -14.15 0.54
CA SER A 71 -0.04 -15.45 0.89
C SER A 71 0.26 -16.50 -0.19
N SER A 72 0.07 -17.79 0.13
CA SER A 72 0.25 -18.87 -0.83
C SER A 72 -1.01 -19.24 -1.63
N LYS A 73 -2.14 -18.56 -1.39
CA LYS A 73 -3.45 -18.96 -1.92
C LYS A 73 -3.58 -18.75 -3.42
N SER A 74 -3.02 -17.67 -3.94
CA SER A 74 -3.11 -17.29 -5.35
C SER A 74 -1.99 -16.33 -5.74
N TRP A 75 -1.75 -16.22 -7.05
CA TRP A 75 -0.99 -15.09 -7.59
C TRP A 75 -1.70 -13.78 -7.27
N VAL A 76 -0.94 -12.80 -6.80
CA VAL A 76 -1.44 -11.44 -6.53
C VAL A 76 -0.54 -10.44 -7.23
N GLU A 77 -1.12 -9.31 -7.62
CA GLU A 77 -0.40 -8.13 -8.10
C GLU A 77 -0.39 -7.11 -6.97
N VAL A 78 0.81 -6.75 -6.50
CA VAL A 78 0.99 -5.78 -5.42
C VAL A 78 1.60 -4.53 -6.00
N ARG A 79 0.93 -3.40 -5.77
CA ARG A 79 1.38 -2.07 -6.18
C ARG A 79 2.27 -1.48 -5.09
N HIS A 80 3.41 -0.96 -5.49
CA HIS A 80 4.36 -0.28 -4.63
C HIS A 80 4.50 1.16 -5.10
N PRO A 81 4.03 2.16 -4.32
CA PRO A 81 4.18 3.54 -4.71
C PRO A 81 5.67 3.92 -4.65
N VAL A 82 6.24 4.26 -5.80
CA VAL A 82 7.61 4.76 -5.91
C VAL A 82 7.56 6.09 -6.65
N ALA A 83 8.34 7.08 -6.20
CA ALA A 83 8.40 8.37 -6.88
C ALA A 83 8.83 8.17 -8.36
N PRO A 84 8.14 8.78 -9.35
CA PRO A 84 8.48 8.60 -10.77
C PRO A 84 9.92 8.95 -11.08
N ALA A 85 10.43 10.06 -10.53
CA ALA A 85 11.81 10.49 -10.73
C ALA A 85 12.84 9.45 -10.27
N ARG A 86 12.48 8.58 -9.33
CA ARG A 86 13.31 7.48 -8.86
C ARG A 86 13.24 6.29 -9.83
N LEU A 87 12.05 5.90 -10.29
CA LEU A 87 11.91 4.83 -11.28
C LEU A 87 12.51 5.20 -12.64
N ALA A 88 12.42 6.47 -13.04
CA ALA A 88 13.01 7.02 -14.26
C ALA A 88 14.56 6.95 -14.30
N ARG A 89 15.19 6.83 -13.13
CA ARG A 89 16.65 6.73 -12.98
C ARG A 89 17.10 5.35 -12.54
N ALA A 90 16.14 4.44 -12.32
CA ALA A 90 16.43 3.13 -11.81
C ALA A 90 17.12 2.30 -12.89
N GLU A 91 18.29 1.75 -12.56
CA GLU A 91 18.96 0.78 -13.41
C GLU A 91 18.44 -0.63 -13.10
N LYS A 92 18.15 -0.89 -11.81
CA LYS A 92 17.81 -2.21 -11.30
C LYS A 92 16.65 -2.16 -10.31
N ILE A 93 15.74 -3.11 -10.47
CA ILE A 93 14.71 -3.42 -9.46
C ILE A 93 14.99 -4.79 -8.87
N GLY A 94 15.10 -4.88 -7.55
CA GLY A 94 15.27 -6.13 -6.81
C GLY A 94 13.99 -6.55 -6.09
N VAL A 95 13.60 -7.82 -6.18
CA VAL A 95 12.60 -8.43 -5.30
C VAL A 95 13.32 -9.42 -4.39
N GLU A 96 13.43 -9.08 -3.12
CA GLU A 96 14.19 -9.82 -2.10
C GLU A 96 13.25 -10.62 -1.19
N HIS A 97 13.52 -11.91 -1.00
CA HIS A 97 12.81 -12.75 -0.04
C HIS A 97 13.64 -12.91 1.24
N TYR A 98 13.23 -12.29 2.36
CA TYR A 98 14.13 -12.08 3.52
C TYR A 98 13.70 -12.75 4.85
N TYR A 99 12.85 -13.79 4.84
CA TYR A 99 12.34 -14.40 6.09
C TYR A 99 12.00 -15.90 5.93
N ASP A 100 12.00 -16.76 6.96
CA ASP A 100 13.06 -17.17 7.90
C ASP A 100 12.87 -18.70 8.18
N THR A 101 12.47 -19.48 7.16
CA THR A 101 12.55 -20.95 7.25
C THR A 101 12.84 -21.53 5.86
N ARG A 102 13.70 -22.54 5.78
CA ARG A 102 14.11 -23.22 4.54
C ARG A 102 12.95 -23.78 3.69
N SER A 103 11.77 -23.92 4.28
CA SER A 103 10.55 -24.42 3.64
C SER A 103 9.70 -23.34 2.96
N ARG A 104 10.08 -22.06 3.05
CA ARG A 104 9.31 -20.95 2.48
C ARG A 104 10.00 -20.47 1.21
N GLN A 105 9.28 -20.50 0.10
CA GLN A 105 9.76 -19.94 -1.17
C GLN A 105 8.85 -18.80 -1.62
N LEU A 106 9.44 -17.87 -2.34
CA LEU A 106 8.74 -16.79 -3.01
C LEU A 106 8.77 -17.06 -4.52
N HIS A 107 7.60 -16.98 -5.15
CA HIS A 107 7.46 -17.09 -6.59
C HIS A 107 7.19 -15.71 -7.13
N VAL A 108 8.04 -15.25 -8.06
CA VAL A 108 7.82 -14.01 -8.81
C VAL A 108 7.55 -14.39 -10.26
N ASP A 109 6.44 -13.89 -10.81
CA ASP A 109 6.05 -14.11 -12.21
C ASP A 109 6.60 -12.99 -13.09
N ARG A 110 6.36 -11.74 -12.69
CA ARG A 110 6.72 -10.54 -13.45
C ARG A 110 6.73 -9.30 -12.57
N ILE A 111 7.40 -8.25 -13.04
CA ILE A 111 7.16 -6.88 -12.60
C ILE A 111 6.53 -6.07 -13.73
N SER A 112 5.82 -5.01 -13.37
CA SER A 112 5.36 -3.97 -14.28
C SER A 112 5.88 -2.64 -13.78
N VAL A 113 6.54 -1.87 -14.63
CA VAL A 113 6.97 -0.49 -14.34
C VAL A 113 6.29 0.40 -15.36
N ASP A 114 5.38 1.25 -14.90
CA ASP A 114 4.67 2.19 -15.80
C ASP A 114 4.00 1.47 -16.99
N GLY A 115 3.33 0.35 -16.69
CA GLY A 115 2.66 -0.49 -17.69
C GLY A 115 3.59 -1.44 -18.48
N ARG A 116 4.91 -1.24 -18.45
CA ARG A 116 5.88 -2.14 -19.09
C ARG A 116 6.09 -3.39 -18.26
N VAL A 117 5.70 -4.53 -18.82
CA VAL A 117 5.85 -5.84 -18.18
C VAL A 117 7.23 -6.46 -18.45
N ILE A 118 7.92 -6.86 -17.37
CA ILE A 118 9.20 -7.57 -17.42
C ILE A 118 9.00 -8.95 -16.75
N PRO A 119 9.11 -10.07 -17.49
CA PRO A 119 8.92 -11.39 -16.92
C PRO A 119 10.08 -11.78 -16.00
N ALA A 120 9.82 -12.59 -14.98
CA ALA A 120 10.84 -13.08 -14.05
C ALA A 120 11.96 -13.87 -14.74
N ALA A 121 11.67 -14.50 -15.89
CA ALA A 121 12.67 -15.19 -16.71
C ALA A 121 13.72 -14.24 -17.33
N ALA A 122 13.44 -12.93 -17.39
CA ALA A 122 14.42 -11.92 -17.79
C ALA A 122 15.28 -11.44 -16.61
N GLY A 123 14.93 -11.82 -15.38
CA GLY A 123 15.66 -11.43 -14.18
C GLY A 123 16.93 -12.24 -13.96
N VAL A 124 17.83 -11.66 -13.18
CA VAL A 124 19.06 -12.29 -12.71
C VAL A 124 18.92 -12.56 -11.22
N GLN A 125 19.19 -13.80 -10.82
CA GLN A 125 19.02 -14.25 -9.44
C GLN A 125 20.34 -14.19 -8.69
N ASP A 126 20.32 -13.61 -7.50
CA ASP A 126 21.38 -13.76 -6.51
C ASP A 126 20.89 -14.72 -5.43
N ALA A 127 21.42 -15.94 -5.42
CA ALA A 127 20.98 -17.05 -4.57
C ALA A 127 21.91 -17.21 -3.36
N GLY A 128 21.99 -16.20 -2.51
CA GLY A 128 22.84 -16.24 -1.33
C GLY A 128 22.90 -14.91 -0.59
N PRO A 129 23.69 -14.83 0.50
CA PRO A 129 23.99 -13.58 1.20
C PRO A 129 24.80 -12.65 0.29
N GLN A 130 24.13 -12.01 -0.68
CA GLN A 130 24.65 -11.02 -1.62
C GLN A 130 26.14 -11.20 -1.96
N ASP A 131 26.54 -12.44 -2.29
CA ASP A 131 27.95 -12.79 -2.45
C ASP A 131 28.45 -12.46 -3.87
N GLY A 132 27.58 -11.85 -4.68
CA GLY A 132 27.83 -11.46 -6.06
C GLY A 132 27.79 -12.63 -7.04
N LYS A 133 27.44 -13.85 -6.61
CA LYS A 133 27.33 -15.01 -7.51
C LYS A 133 25.94 -15.06 -8.12
N LEU A 134 25.84 -14.40 -9.28
CA LEU A 134 24.63 -14.35 -10.06
C LEU A 134 24.34 -15.70 -10.74
N LEU A 135 23.20 -16.30 -10.42
CA LEU A 135 22.60 -17.40 -11.16
C LEU A 135 21.62 -16.82 -12.19
N ARG A 136 21.74 -17.18 -13.47
CA ARG A 136 20.68 -16.87 -14.43
C ARG A 136 19.47 -17.74 -14.15
N THR A 137 18.30 -17.11 -14.02
CA THR A 137 17.04 -17.81 -13.77
C THR A 137 16.59 -18.50 -15.06
N GLY A 138 16.95 -19.78 -15.23
CA GLY A 138 16.52 -20.60 -16.39
C GLY A 138 15.05 -21.07 -16.31
N SER A 139 14.30 -20.68 -15.28
CA SER A 139 12.96 -21.18 -14.96
C SER A 139 11.85 -20.18 -15.33
N LYS A 140 10.73 -20.69 -15.85
CA LYS A 140 9.57 -19.91 -16.35
C LYS A 140 8.87 -19.03 -15.30
N ALA A 141 9.01 -19.37 -14.02
CA ALA A 141 8.69 -18.50 -12.89
C ALA A 141 9.95 -18.45 -12.03
N GLY A 142 10.35 -17.27 -11.58
CA GLY A 142 11.48 -17.13 -10.69
C GLY A 142 11.12 -17.77 -9.36
N ILE A 143 11.65 -18.97 -9.11
CA ILE A 143 11.56 -19.65 -7.82
C ILE A 143 12.84 -19.30 -7.08
N PHE A 144 12.71 -18.54 -6.00
CA PHE A 144 13.85 -18.10 -5.22
C PHE A 144 14.03 -18.96 -3.98
N PRO A 145 15.20 -19.60 -3.80
CA PRO A 145 15.54 -20.16 -2.51
C PRO A 145 15.66 -19.03 -1.50
N TRP A 146 15.52 -19.38 -0.23
CA TRP A 146 15.62 -18.51 0.93
C TRP A 146 16.77 -17.49 0.84
N ASN A 147 16.52 -16.24 1.25
CA ASN A 147 17.46 -15.11 1.23
C ASN A 147 17.98 -14.69 -0.16
N GLY A 148 17.28 -15.04 -1.23
CA GLY A 148 17.62 -14.61 -2.58
C GLY A 148 17.03 -13.25 -2.97
N VAL A 149 17.66 -12.62 -3.96
CA VAL A 149 17.14 -11.42 -4.65
C VAL A 149 16.98 -11.71 -6.14
N LEU A 150 15.83 -11.38 -6.71
CA LEU A 150 15.63 -11.32 -8.15
C LEU A 150 15.81 -9.90 -8.64
N TYR A 151 16.87 -9.65 -9.41
CA TYR A 151 17.12 -8.37 -10.05
C TYR A 151 16.53 -8.35 -11.45
N PHE A 152 15.89 -7.25 -11.79
CA PHE A 152 15.41 -6.92 -13.12
C PHE A 152 16.21 -5.73 -13.60
N ASP A 153 16.99 -5.91 -14.67
CA ASP A 153 17.65 -4.80 -15.33
C ASP A 153 16.60 -4.03 -16.15
N LEU A 154 16.49 -2.74 -15.89
CA LEU A 154 15.64 -1.85 -16.67
C LEU A 154 16.34 -1.41 -17.97
N GLY A 155 17.67 -1.45 -18.01
CA GLY A 155 18.46 -1.00 -19.17
C GLY A 155 18.11 0.44 -19.57
N ASP A 156 18.18 0.76 -20.86
CA ASP A 156 17.76 2.07 -21.39
C ASP A 156 16.26 2.35 -21.17
N ALA A 157 15.46 1.33 -20.84
CA ALA A 157 14.03 1.52 -20.60
C ALA A 157 13.71 2.33 -19.35
N GLY A 158 14.64 2.43 -18.39
CA GLY A 158 14.49 3.35 -17.26
C GLY A 158 14.36 4.80 -17.73
N ALA A 159 15.05 5.17 -18.81
CA ALA A 159 15.08 6.54 -19.32
C ALA A 159 13.76 7.00 -19.97
N ASP A 160 12.91 6.07 -20.43
CA ASP A 160 11.61 6.39 -21.03
C ASP A 160 10.47 6.46 -20.00
N VAL A 161 10.68 5.96 -18.77
CA VAL A 161 9.70 6.07 -17.67
C VAL A 161 9.65 7.52 -17.21
N GLY A 162 8.52 8.19 -17.41
CA GLY A 162 8.32 9.60 -17.04
C GLY A 162 8.52 10.61 -18.19
N ARG A 163 8.80 10.15 -19.42
CA ARG A 163 8.62 10.98 -20.61
C ARG A 163 7.16 10.89 -21.05
N GLY A 164 6.27 11.44 -20.24
CA GLY A 164 4.86 11.54 -20.59
C GLY A 164 4.75 12.14 -21.99
N GLU A 165 4.02 11.47 -22.90
CA GLU A 165 3.57 12.13 -24.12
C GLU A 165 2.86 13.42 -23.67
N GLU A 166 3.44 14.56 -24.05
CA GLU A 166 2.78 15.84 -23.94
C GLU A 166 1.39 15.67 -24.58
N PRO A 167 0.30 15.97 -23.85
CA PRO A 167 -1.03 15.63 -24.31
C PRO A 167 -1.25 16.29 -25.67
N ALA A 168 -1.47 15.46 -26.69
CA ALA A 168 -1.85 15.94 -28.01
C ALA A 168 -3.07 16.85 -27.84
N ALA A 169 -2.98 18.06 -28.40
CA ALA A 169 -4.01 19.08 -28.30
C ALA A 169 -5.41 18.46 -28.54
N GLU A 170 -6.32 18.73 -27.61
CA GLU A 170 -7.71 18.30 -27.65
C GLU A 170 -8.31 18.65 -29.03
N PRO A 171 -8.85 17.67 -29.79
CA PRO A 171 -9.45 17.97 -31.07
C PRO A 171 -10.69 18.84 -30.85
N GLU A 172 -10.73 19.96 -31.58
CA GLU A 172 -11.87 20.89 -31.62
C GLU A 172 -13.17 20.11 -31.90
N PRO A 173 -14.27 20.35 -31.15
CA PRO A 173 -15.49 19.58 -31.30
C PRO A 173 -16.10 19.84 -32.68
N ALA A 174 -16.19 18.79 -33.50
CA ALA A 174 -16.89 18.82 -34.77
C ALA A 174 -18.38 19.13 -34.52
N ALA A 175 -18.89 20.14 -35.23
CA ALA A 175 -20.30 20.53 -35.22
C ALA A 175 -21.19 19.30 -35.51
N GLY A 176 -22.07 18.98 -34.57
CA GLY A 176 -22.98 17.84 -34.68
C GLY A 176 -24.00 18.03 -35.82
N PRO A 177 -24.39 16.94 -36.52
CA PRO A 177 -25.52 16.99 -37.43
C PRO A 177 -26.86 17.02 -36.68
N GLU A 178 -27.85 17.70 -37.28
CA GLU A 178 -29.22 17.86 -36.76
C GLU A 178 -29.95 16.52 -36.51
N PRO A 179 -30.88 16.47 -35.53
CA PRO A 179 -31.59 15.25 -35.17
C PRO A 179 -32.63 14.86 -36.24
N VAL A 180 -32.44 13.69 -36.84
CA VAL A 180 -33.47 13.03 -37.66
C VAL A 180 -34.39 12.23 -36.76
N VAL A 181 -35.68 12.58 -36.75
CA VAL A 181 -36.76 11.81 -36.13
C VAL A 181 -36.98 10.53 -36.94
N ALA A 182 -36.73 9.37 -36.35
CA ALA A 182 -37.08 8.07 -36.94
C ALA A 182 -38.16 7.38 -36.11
N GLU A 183 -39.31 7.17 -36.74
CA GLU A 183 -40.40 6.33 -36.28
C GLU A 183 -39.93 4.88 -36.09
N GLY A 184 -40.40 4.22 -35.03
CA GLY A 184 -40.20 2.78 -34.82
C GLY A 184 -40.85 1.96 -35.95
N PRO A 185 -40.38 0.73 -36.18
CA PRO A 185 -41.15 -0.38 -35.61
C PRO A 185 -40.36 -1.64 -35.21
N ARG A 186 -40.99 -2.34 -34.26
CA ARG A 186 -41.13 -3.80 -34.08
C ARG A 186 -39.86 -4.65 -33.82
N THR A 187 -39.90 -5.24 -32.63
CA THR A 187 -39.13 -6.39 -32.14
C THR A 187 -39.14 -7.59 -33.09
N PRO A 188 -37.98 -8.23 -33.26
CA PRO A 188 -37.91 -9.68 -33.42
C PRO A 188 -37.43 -10.34 -32.11
N VAL A 189 -38.15 -11.39 -31.74
CA VAL A 189 -37.74 -12.39 -30.75
C VAL A 189 -36.54 -13.15 -31.32
N ALA A 190 -35.39 -13.10 -30.64
CA ALA A 190 -34.27 -13.99 -30.92
C ALA A 190 -33.80 -14.70 -29.64
N LYS A 191 -33.55 -15.99 -29.84
CA LYS A 191 -33.39 -17.07 -28.89
C LYS A 191 -31.90 -17.39 -28.75
N GLY A 192 -31.38 -17.38 -27.52
CA GLY A 192 -30.16 -18.09 -27.13
C GLY A 192 -28.82 -17.40 -27.40
N GLY A 193 -28.08 -17.11 -26.32
CA GLY A 193 -26.67 -16.73 -26.34
C GLY A 193 -26.24 -16.25 -24.96
N GLY A 194 -25.35 -16.99 -24.30
CA GLY A 194 -25.06 -16.88 -22.86
C GLY A 194 -24.72 -15.47 -22.40
N GLY A 195 -25.52 -14.97 -21.46
CA GLY A 195 -25.23 -13.73 -20.75
C GLY A 195 -23.90 -13.85 -20.03
N ALA A 196 -22.93 -13.02 -20.43
CA ALA A 196 -21.89 -12.60 -19.53
C ALA A 196 -22.59 -11.93 -18.34
N TYR A 197 -22.71 -12.66 -17.23
CA TYR A 197 -23.17 -12.08 -15.98
C TYR A 197 -22.22 -10.92 -15.67
N PHE A 198 -22.72 -9.70 -15.79
CA PHE A 198 -22.15 -8.55 -15.09
C PHE A 198 -22.17 -8.94 -13.61
N ARG A 199 -21.06 -9.48 -13.12
CA ARG A 199 -20.85 -9.75 -11.70
C ARG A 199 -20.64 -8.36 -11.10
N PRO A 200 -21.58 -7.83 -10.30
CA PRO A 200 -21.31 -6.61 -9.58
C PRO A 200 -20.01 -6.80 -8.79
N PRO A 201 -19.18 -5.74 -8.63
CA PRO A 201 -17.98 -5.82 -7.83
C PRO A 201 -18.35 -6.43 -6.47
N ALA A 202 -17.56 -7.42 -6.01
CA ALA A 202 -17.82 -8.13 -4.77
C ALA A 202 -18.09 -7.11 -3.64
N PRO A 203 -19.06 -7.35 -2.75
CA PRO A 203 -19.39 -6.40 -1.69
C PRO A 203 -18.11 -6.03 -0.92
N LEU A 204 -17.89 -4.73 -0.76
CA LEU A 204 -16.85 -4.18 0.11
C LEU A 204 -16.98 -4.90 1.46
N ALA A 205 -15.89 -5.51 1.94
CA ALA A 205 -15.94 -6.27 3.20
C ALA A 205 -16.48 -5.39 4.32
N LYS A 206 -17.18 -6.03 5.25
CA LYS A 206 -17.77 -5.33 6.39
C LYS A 206 -16.65 -4.76 7.24
N LEU A 207 -16.61 -3.43 7.40
CA LEU A 207 -15.63 -2.79 8.27
C LEU A 207 -16.12 -2.82 9.71
N ARG A 208 -15.38 -3.47 10.59
CA ARG A 208 -15.62 -3.49 12.04
C ARG A 208 -14.66 -2.52 12.71
N VAL A 209 -15.20 -1.57 13.46
CA VAL A 209 -14.40 -0.59 14.21
C VAL A 209 -14.32 -1.01 15.67
N VAL A 210 -13.11 -1.08 16.22
CA VAL A 210 -12.86 -1.42 17.63
C VAL A 210 -12.01 -0.35 18.26
N GLN A 211 -12.51 0.26 19.34
CA GLN A 211 -11.72 1.13 20.20
C GLN A 211 -10.89 0.28 21.15
N LEU A 212 -9.59 0.55 21.20
CA LEU A 212 -8.68 -0.14 22.09
C LEU A 212 -8.77 0.42 23.51
N SER A 213 -8.72 -0.46 24.51
CA SER A 213 -8.44 -0.04 25.88
C SER A 213 -7.00 0.47 26.01
N ALA A 214 -6.78 1.42 26.93
CA ALA A 214 -5.47 1.99 27.22
C ALA A 214 -4.49 0.99 27.88
N SER A 215 -4.97 -0.18 28.31
CA SER A 215 -4.13 -1.23 28.90
C SER A 215 -4.79 -2.60 28.85
N GLY A 216 -4.00 -3.65 28.99
CA GLY A 216 -4.47 -5.02 29.19
C GLY A 216 -4.44 -5.91 27.95
N ASN A 217 -5.04 -7.08 28.08
CA ASN A 217 -5.15 -8.07 27.01
C ASN A 217 -6.53 -7.96 26.36
N GLN A 218 -6.56 -7.75 25.05
CA GLN A 218 -7.78 -7.65 24.27
C GLN A 218 -7.80 -8.74 23.20
N LYS A 219 -8.97 -9.33 22.98
CA LYS A 219 -9.18 -10.36 21.96
C LYS A 219 -10.33 -9.95 21.06
N VAL A 220 -10.09 -9.96 19.76
CA VAL A 220 -11.07 -9.61 18.74
C VAL A 220 -11.08 -10.72 17.69
N SER A 221 -12.27 -11.29 17.46
CA SER A 221 -12.48 -12.34 16.46
C SER A 221 -13.49 -11.88 15.41
N GLY A 222 -13.17 -12.10 14.14
CA GLY A 222 -13.98 -11.77 12.97
C GLY A 222 -14.53 -13.00 12.25
N GLY A 223 -15.51 -12.78 11.37
CA GLY A 223 -16.20 -13.81 10.58
C GLY A 223 -15.49 -14.25 9.28
N GLY A 224 -14.35 -13.68 8.94
CA GLY A 224 -13.59 -13.96 7.71
C GLY A 224 -13.97 -13.10 6.50
N ASP A 225 -15.16 -12.50 6.50
CA ASP A 225 -15.65 -11.53 5.50
C ASP A 225 -15.55 -10.07 5.98
N GLU A 226 -14.84 -9.84 7.08
CA GLU A 226 -14.72 -8.55 7.76
C GLU A 226 -13.31 -7.98 7.68
N ASP A 227 -13.22 -6.67 7.55
CA ASP A 227 -12.01 -5.88 7.76
C ASP A 227 -12.09 -5.23 9.15
N LEU A 228 -10.98 -5.17 9.88
CA LEU A 228 -10.90 -4.60 11.23
C LEU A 228 -10.20 -3.24 11.21
N LEU A 229 -10.82 -2.21 11.77
CA LEU A 229 -10.18 -0.93 12.06
C LEU A 229 -10.03 -0.74 13.57
N LEU A 230 -8.79 -0.67 14.03
CA LEU A 230 -8.42 -0.40 15.42
C LEU A 230 -8.22 1.10 15.63
N VAL A 231 -8.87 1.64 16.66
CA VAL A 231 -8.77 3.06 17.01
C VAL A 231 -8.10 3.16 18.38
N SER A 232 -6.98 3.88 18.44
CA SER A 232 -6.28 4.12 19.70
C SER A 232 -7.10 5.01 20.62
N PRO A 233 -7.07 4.78 21.95
CA PRO A 233 -7.68 5.68 22.91
C PRO A 233 -7.03 7.07 22.85
N PRO A 234 -7.76 8.15 23.15
CA PRO A 234 -7.20 9.49 23.22
C PRO A 234 -6.25 9.61 24.42
N GLY A 235 -5.03 10.10 24.17
CA GLY A 235 -4.01 10.36 25.20
C GLY A 235 -2.74 9.51 25.06
N VAL A 236 -1.75 9.77 25.91
CA VAL A 236 -0.52 8.98 25.97
C VAL A 236 -0.80 7.63 26.63
N ILE A 237 -0.47 6.56 25.93
CA ILE A 237 -0.60 5.19 26.45
C ILE A 237 0.73 4.78 27.07
N ASP A 238 0.82 4.87 28.40
CA ASP A 238 1.98 4.38 29.15
C ASP A 238 1.75 2.91 29.54
N GLY A 239 2.22 1.98 28.70
CA GLY A 239 2.15 0.55 29.01
C GLY A 239 2.30 -0.37 27.78
N GLN A 240 2.37 -1.69 28.04
CA GLN A 240 2.24 -2.71 27.01
C GLN A 240 0.81 -3.25 27.02
N PHE A 241 0.18 -3.30 25.84
CA PHE A 241 -1.07 -4.04 25.65
C PHE A 241 -0.82 -5.20 24.67
N ARG A 242 -1.62 -6.26 24.81
CA ARG A 242 -1.59 -7.39 23.90
C ARG A 242 -2.92 -7.49 23.19
N LEU A 243 -2.88 -7.50 21.86
CA LEU A 243 -4.06 -7.67 21.04
C LEU A 243 -3.98 -8.99 20.29
N GLU A 244 -4.93 -9.89 20.53
CA GLU A 244 -5.11 -11.12 19.76
C GLU A 244 -6.20 -10.90 18.71
N VAL A 245 -5.81 -10.88 17.43
CA VAL A 245 -6.73 -10.67 16.30
C VAL A 245 -6.80 -11.94 15.46
N ASN A 246 -8.01 -12.46 15.26
CA ASN A 246 -8.25 -13.65 14.44
C ASN A 246 -9.47 -13.47 13.53
N GLY A 247 -9.47 -14.11 12.36
CA GLY A 247 -10.66 -14.18 11.50
C GLY A 247 -11.03 -12.88 10.77
N PHE A 248 -10.08 -11.96 10.57
CA PHE A 248 -10.28 -10.78 9.73
C PHE A 248 -9.49 -10.90 8.42
N ARG A 249 -10.01 -10.28 7.37
CA ARG A 249 -9.38 -10.24 6.04
C ARG A 249 -8.29 -9.17 5.98
N GLY A 250 -8.57 -7.99 6.53
CA GLY A 250 -7.62 -6.89 6.71
C GLY A 250 -7.66 -6.33 8.13
N VAL A 251 -6.54 -5.78 8.60
CA VAL A 251 -6.44 -5.10 9.89
C VAL A 251 -5.77 -3.75 9.68
N TYR A 252 -6.45 -2.69 10.09
CA TYR A 252 -6.03 -1.31 9.97
C TYR A 252 -5.94 -0.68 11.36
N TRP A 253 -5.08 0.32 11.52
CA TRP A 253 -4.83 0.99 12.78
C TRP A 253 -4.85 2.50 12.57
N ILE A 254 -5.56 3.23 13.42
CA ILE A 254 -5.48 4.69 13.52
C ILE A 254 -5.11 5.04 14.96
N GLY A 255 -3.96 5.72 15.12
CA GLY A 255 -3.45 6.25 16.38
C GLY A 255 -3.22 7.75 16.30
N ALA A 256 -3.25 8.40 17.46
CA ALA A 256 -2.89 9.81 17.65
C ALA A 256 -1.39 9.96 17.91
#